data_AF-A0A2E8GA61-F1
#
_entry.id   AF-A0A2E8GA61-F1
#
_cell.length_a   1.000
_cell.length_b   1.000
_cell.length_c   1.000
_cell.angle_alpha   90.00
_cell.angle_beta   90.00
_cell.angle_gamma   90.00
#
_symmetry.space_group_name_H-M   'P 1'
#
loop_
_entity.id
_entity.type
_entity.pdbx_description
1 polymer ?
#
loop_
_entity_poly.entity_id
_entity_poly.type
_entity_poly.pdbx_seq_one_letter_code
_entity_poly.pdbx_strand_id
1 'polypeptide(L)' 'TSGEQMFFENDILMPGESARAYIKLLAPEYYPKSLSVGKEINMNSGGRVIGKVTILELYNEILLGGS' A
#
# COMPACT_ATOMS: atom_id res chain seq x y z
N THR A 1 4.31 -3.81 10.30
CA THR A 1 3.38 -2.71 9.96
C THR A 1 1.97 -3.20 10.18
N SER A 2 1.15 -2.46 10.91
CA SER A 2 -0.28 -2.72 11.06
C SER A 2 -1.08 -1.65 10.31
N GLY A 3 -2.21 -2.05 9.74
CA GLY A 3 -3.03 -1.20 8.89
C GLY A 3 -4.31 -1.89 8.49
N GLU A 4 -5.28 -1.11 8.03
CA GLU A 4 -6.55 -1.56 7.47
C GLU A 4 -6.46 -1.53 5.95
N GLN A 5 -7.10 -2.50 5.30
CA GLN A 5 -7.17 -2.62 3.86
C GLN A 5 -8.63 -2.79 3.47
N MET A 6 -9.11 -1.97 2.54
CA MET A 6 -10.47 -2.07 1.99
C MET A 6 -10.35 -2.19 0.48
N PHE A 7 -10.58 -3.39 -0.04
CA PHE A 7 -10.57 -3.66 -1.47
C PHE A 7 -11.87 -3.16 -2.11
N PHE A 8 -11.76 -2.62 -3.32
CA PHE A 8 -12.93 -2.13 -4.07
C PHE A 8 -13.64 -3.28 -4.79
N GLU A 9 -12.86 -4.25 -5.27
CA GLU A 9 -13.33 -5.42 -6.00
C GLU A 9 -13.38 -6.66 -5.09
N ASN A 10 -13.18 -7.85 -5.65
CA ASN A 10 -13.33 -9.15 -4.98
C ASN A 10 -12.40 -9.30 -3.75
N ASP A 11 -12.88 -10.06 -2.76
CA ASP A 11 -12.12 -10.40 -1.54
C ASP A 11 -10.98 -11.41 -1.79
N ILE A 12 -10.94 -12.04 -2.97
CA ILE A 12 -9.94 -13.04 -3.35
C ILE A 12 -9.31 -12.64 -4.68
N LEU A 13 -7.97 -12.67 -4.73
CA LEU A 13 -7.17 -12.45 -5.92
C LEU A 13 -6.33 -13.68 -6.23
N MET A 14 -6.34 -14.09 -7.50
CA MET A 14 -5.48 -15.15 -8.02
C MET A 14 -4.15 -14.59 -8.54
N PRO A 15 -3.09 -15.42 -8.66
CA PRO A 15 -1.82 -14.97 -9.23
C PRO A 15 -1.98 -14.37 -10.63
N GLY A 16 -1.47 -13.15 -10.81
CA GLY A 16 -1.57 -12.39 -12.06
C GLY A 16 -2.75 -11.42 -12.12
N GLU A 17 -3.70 -11.52 -11.18
CA GLU A 17 -4.79 -10.55 -11.05
C GLU A 17 -4.35 -9.29 -10.31
N SER A 18 -5.18 -8.25 -10.38
CA SER A 18 -4.97 -6.99 -9.68
C SER A 18 -6.30 -6.45 -9.16
N ALA A 19 -6.27 -5.85 -7.98
CA ALA A 19 -7.36 -5.07 -7.42
C ALA A 19 -6.84 -3.72 -6.95
N ARG A 20 -7.78 -2.80 -6.71
CA ARG A 20 -7.52 -1.56 -6.00
C ARG A 20 -7.94 -1.72 -4.55
N ALA A 21 -7.27 -0.99 -3.67
CA ALA A 21 -7.62 -0.93 -2.27
C ALA A 21 -7.29 0.43 -1.67
N TYR A 22 -8.06 0.84 -0.67
CA TYR A 22 -7.62 1.83 0.29
C TYR A 22 -6.78 1.14 1.36
N ILE A 23 -5.60 1.70 1.64
CA ILE A 23 -4.72 1.24 2.73
C ILE A 23 -4.59 2.37 3.74
N LYS A 24 -4.93 2.08 4.99
CA LYS A 24 -4.77 3.01 6.12
C LYS A 24 -3.75 2.44 7.09
N LEU A 25 -2.61 3.10 7.24
CA LEU A 25 -1.63 2.75 8.27
C LEU A 25 -2.14 3.20 9.63
N LEU A 26 -2.03 2.34 10.66
CA LEU A 26 -2.44 2.69 12.01
C LEU A 26 -1.48 3.67 12.70
N ALA A 27 -0.20 3.64 12.33
CA ALA A 27 0.85 4.48 12.89
C ALA A 27 1.75 5.05 11.77
N PRO A 28 1.24 5.99 10.95
CA PRO A 28 1.96 6.59 9.83
C PRO A 28 3.23 7.36 10.25
N GLU A 29 3.31 7.83 11.49
CA GLU A 29 4.41 8.60 12.07
C GLU A 29 5.74 7.81 12.16
N TYR A 30 5.69 6.48 12.11
CA TYR A 30 6.91 5.65 12.01
C TYR A 30 7.46 5.58 10.58
N TYR A 31 6.71 6.07 9.58
CA TYR A 31 7.07 6.03 8.18
C TYR A 31 6.91 7.40 7.49
N PRO A 32 7.43 8.49 8.09
CA PRO A 32 7.24 9.82 7.53
C PRO A 32 7.91 9.94 6.16
N LYS A 33 7.28 10.65 5.22
CA LYS A 33 7.82 10.95 3.89
C LYS A 33 8.23 9.72 3.07
N SER A 34 7.59 8.58 3.33
CA SER A 34 7.98 7.28 2.78
C SER A 34 7.27 6.91 1.48
N LEU A 35 6.21 7.62 1.10
CA LEU A 35 5.37 7.32 -0.06
C LEU A 35 5.27 8.50 -1.02
N SER A 36 5.12 8.21 -2.31
CA SER A 36 4.80 9.17 -3.37
C SER A 36 3.90 8.50 -4.40
N VAL A 37 3.08 9.29 -5.09
CA VAL A 37 2.26 8.76 -6.20
C VAL A 37 3.16 8.19 -7.29
N GLY A 38 2.80 7.02 -7.81
CA GLY A 38 3.58 6.24 -8.77
C GLY A 38 4.66 5.35 -8.13
N LYS A 39 4.90 5.46 -6.83
CA LYS A 39 5.86 4.58 -6.14
C LYS A 39 5.36 3.14 -6.15
N GLU A 40 6.24 2.22 -6.52
CA GLU A 40 6.01 0.79 -6.40
C GLU A 40 6.66 0.25 -5.11
N ILE A 41 5.92 -0.58 -4.36
CA ILE A 41 6.42 -1.25 -3.16
C ILE A 41 6.07 -2.74 -3.19
N ASN A 42 6.88 -3.55 -2.53
CA ASN A 42 6.62 -4.99 -2.40
C ASN A 42 5.50 -5.24 -1.39
N MET A 43 4.57 -6.12 -1.75
CA MET A 43 3.64 -6.73 -0.80
C MET A 43 4.23 -8.04 -0.32
N ASN A 44 4.43 -8.15 0.99
CA ASN A 44 5.07 -9.30 1.62
C ASN A 44 4.08 -10.05 2.51
N SER A 45 4.17 -11.38 2.50
CA SER A 45 3.60 -12.25 3.53
C SER A 45 4.74 -12.99 4.22
N GLY A 46 4.98 -12.65 5.49
CA GLY A 46 6.22 -13.03 6.17
C GLY A 46 7.45 -12.50 5.43
N GLY A 47 8.43 -13.38 5.16
CA GLY A 47 9.64 -13.05 4.41
C GLY A 47 9.53 -13.16 2.88
N ARG A 48 8.34 -13.47 2.35
CA ARG A 48 8.13 -13.72 0.92
C ARG A 48 7.39 -12.55 0.27
N VAL A 49 7.93 -12.05 -0.85
CA VAL A 49 7.22 -11.14 -1.75
C VAL A 49 6.12 -11.93 -2.46
N ILE A 50 4.86 -11.49 -2.33
CA ILE A 50 3.68 -12.12 -2.93
C ILE A 50 3.03 -11.26 -4.01
N GLY A 51 3.43 -10.00 -4.13
CA GLY A 51 2.90 -9.08 -5.12
C GLY A 51 3.56 -7.72 -5.03
N LYS A 52 3.04 -6.78 -5.82
CA LYS A 52 3.49 -5.40 -5.84
C LYS A 52 2.30 -4.47 -5.70
N VAL A 53 2.53 -3.32 -5.07
CA VAL A 53 1.54 -2.25 -4.91
C VAL A 53 2.09 -0.99 -5.56
N THR A 54 1.29 -0.37 -6.40
CA THR A 54 1.57 0.98 -6.93
C THR A 54 0.71 1.98 -6.18
N ILE A 55 1.32 3.04 -5.65
CA ILE A 55 0.59 4.13 -5.00
C ILE A 55 -0.10 4.98 -6.06
N LEU A 56 -1.43 4.89 -6.14
CA LEU A 56 -2.22 5.66 -7.12
C LEU A 56 -2.53 7.06 -6.59
N GLU A 57 -2.90 7.16 -5.32
CA GLU A 57 -3.25 8.40 -4.62
C GLU A 57 -2.75 8.34 -3.18
N LEU A 58 -2.43 9.50 -2.60
CA LEU A 58 -1.95 9.62 -1.22
C LEU A 58 -2.57 10.83 -0.53
N TYR A 59 -3.38 10.59 0.50
CA TYR A 59 -4.10 11.64 1.23
C TYR A 59 -3.52 11.94 2.61
N ASN A 60 -2.61 11.09 3.12
CA ASN A 60 -1.97 11.32 4.42
C ASN A 60 -0.66 12.09 4.23
N GLU A 61 -0.66 13.35 4.67
CA GLU A 61 0.48 14.27 4.52
C GLU A 61 1.75 13.82 5.25
N ILE A 62 1.63 13.05 6.34
CA ILE A 62 2.79 12.52 7.07
C ILE A 62 3.58 11.57 6.16
N LEU A 63 2.89 10.78 5.36
CA LEU A 63 3.50 9.78 4.49
C LEU A 63 4.06 10.39 3.20
N LEU A 64 3.62 11.58 2.82
CA LEU A 64 3.99 12.23 1.57
C LEU A 64 5.48 12.61 1.56
N GLY A 65 6.25 11.89 0.75
CA GLY A 65 7.63 12.23 0.43
C GLY A 65 7.69 13.39 -0.56
N GLY A 66 8.64 14.30 -0.34
CA GLY A 66 8.92 15.36 -1.31
C GLY A 66 9.47 14.79 -2.61
N SER A 67 9.01 15.35 -3.74
CA SER A 67 9.56 15.15 -5.08
C SER A 67 10.96 15.74 -5.23
#